data_AF-A0A7W3XZ56-F1
#
_entry.id   AF-A0A7W3XZ56-F1
#
_cell.length_a   1.000
_cell.length_b   1.000
_cell.length_c   1.000
_cell.angle_alpha   90.00
_cell.angle_beta   90.00
_cell.angle_gamma   90.00
#
_symmetry.space_group_name_H-M   'P 1'
#
loop_
_entity.id
_entity.type
_entity.pdbx_description
1 polymer ?
#
loop_
_entity_poly.entity_id
_entity_poly.type
_entity_poly.pdbx_seq_one_letter_code
_entity_poly.pdbx_strand_id
1 'polypeptide(L)'
;MSTPAATVSSELVAVAWLLAIPGGPPAGLELPTDPADWAETGYIVVEADVAGPQNPGVPLRTSIFQLASYGANPNTLRPNWAASSGNAWRLVDACDHGEALNTPLDTRPGWARARVTGAWPQTLPRRDTEDISSYAVHRLDLAVNWVRDPTITPEPIGAPES
;
A
#
# COMPACT_ATOMS: atom_id res chain seq x y z
N MET A 1 17.66 -15.13 24.74
CA MET A 1 17.52 -13.76 24.21
C MET A 1 16.78 -13.86 22.89
N SER A 2 15.59 -13.29 22.76
CA SER A 2 14.82 -13.34 21.50
C SER A 2 15.45 -12.35 20.51
N THR A 3 15.72 -12.79 19.28
CA THR A 3 16.22 -11.92 18.22
C THR A 3 15.20 -10.81 17.98
N PRO A 4 15.60 -9.52 17.99
CA PRO A 4 14.65 -8.45 17.69
C PRO A 4 14.12 -8.63 16.26
N ALA A 5 12.79 -8.62 16.11
CA ALA A 5 12.14 -8.74 14.81
C ALA A 5 12.63 -7.63 13.86
N ALA A 6 12.84 -7.98 12.59
CA ALA A 6 13.24 -7.04 11.55
C ALA A 6 12.29 -5.83 11.51
N THR A 7 12.85 -4.64 11.24
CA THR A 7 12.10 -3.39 11.26
C THR A 7 11.28 -3.21 10.00
N VAL A 8 9.95 -3.22 10.14
CA VAL A 8 9.02 -2.91 9.05
C VAL A 8 9.17 -1.47 8.55
N SER A 9 9.21 -1.32 7.22
CA SER A 9 9.25 -0.03 6.53
C SER A 9 7.84 0.56 6.39
N SER A 10 7.74 1.87 6.25
CA SER A 10 6.44 2.55 6.12
C SER A 10 5.70 2.11 4.85
N GLU A 11 6.40 1.87 3.75
CA GLU A 11 5.82 1.45 2.48
C GLU A 11 5.19 0.05 2.58
N LEU A 12 5.83 -0.88 3.31
CA LEU A 12 5.23 -2.21 3.57
C LEU A 12 3.98 -2.10 4.43
N VAL A 13 3.93 -1.16 5.37
CA VAL A 13 2.71 -0.91 6.15
C VAL A 13 1.60 -0.34 5.26
N ALA A 14 1.93 0.58 4.35
CA ALA A 14 0.97 1.12 3.40
C ALA A 14 0.39 0.02 2.49
N VAL A 15 1.24 -0.82 1.91
CA VAL A 15 0.80 -1.98 1.10
C VAL A 15 -0.09 -2.91 1.91
N ALA A 16 0.34 -3.29 3.12
CA ALA A 16 -0.43 -4.19 3.97
C ALA A 16 -1.81 -3.61 4.35
N TRP A 17 -1.89 -2.30 4.58
CA TRP A 17 -3.17 -1.63 4.85
C TRP A 17 -4.06 -1.60 3.61
N LEU A 18 -3.52 -1.26 2.43
CA LEU A 18 -4.27 -1.29 1.16
C LEU A 18 -4.85 -2.67 0.87
N LEU A 19 -4.08 -3.74 1.11
CA LEU A 19 -4.53 -5.12 0.93
C LEU A 19 -5.56 -5.58 1.97
N ALA A 20 -5.65 -4.89 3.12
CA ALA A 20 -6.63 -5.18 4.17
C ALA A 20 -7.99 -4.50 3.96
N ILE A 21 -8.10 -3.57 3.01
CA ILE A 21 -9.35 -2.89 2.63
C ILE A 21 -10.30 -3.93 1.98
N PRO A 22 -11.49 -4.19 2.55
CA PRO A 22 -12.46 -5.14 1.99
C PRO A 22 -12.89 -4.77 0.56
N GLY A 23 -12.65 -5.67 -0.40
CA GLY A 23 -12.92 -5.38 -1.81
C GLY A 23 -12.01 -4.28 -2.41
N GLY A 24 -10.94 -3.95 -1.69
CA GLY A 24 -9.90 -3.04 -2.12
C GLY A 24 -9.11 -3.58 -3.32
N PRO A 25 -8.40 -2.72 -4.03
CA PRO A 25 -7.59 -3.12 -5.17
C PRO A 25 -6.37 -3.93 -4.73
N PRO A 26 -5.83 -4.78 -5.62
CA PRO A 26 -4.50 -5.33 -5.40
C PRO A 26 -3.49 -4.18 -5.34
N ALA A 27 -2.49 -4.33 -4.47
CA ALA A 27 -1.50 -3.29 -4.21
C ALA A 27 -0.11 -3.86 -3.95
N GLY A 28 0.92 -3.06 -4.23
CA GLY A 28 2.31 -3.43 -4.02
C GLY A 28 3.27 -2.27 -4.19
N LEU A 29 4.56 -2.57 -4.10
CA LEU A 29 5.65 -1.61 -4.31
C LEU A 29 6.04 -1.46 -5.79
N GLU A 30 5.65 -2.42 -6.61
CA GLU A 30 5.96 -2.47 -8.03
C GLU A 30 4.71 -2.88 -8.81
N LEU A 31 4.62 -2.43 -10.06
CA LEU A 31 3.55 -2.86 -10.96
C LEU A 31 3.87 -4.27 -11.48
N PRO A 32 2.95 -5.26 -11.40
CA PRO A 32 3.19 -6.58 -11.96
C PRO A 32 3.43 -6.53 -13.47
N THR A 33 4.39 -7.31 -13.93
CA THR A 33 4.85 -7.31 -15.34
C THR A 33 3.76 -7.77 -16.31
N ASP A 34 2.93 -8.74 -15.92
CA ASP A 34 1.81 -9.23 -16.75
C ASP A 34 0.53 -8.46 -16.41
N PRO A 35 0.00 -7.63 -17.33
CA PRO A 35 -1.26 -6.92 -17.12
C PRO A 35 -2.46 -7.85 -16.98
N ALA A 36 -2.39 -9.09 -17.48
CA ALA A 36 -3.51 -10.03 -17.40
C ALA A 36 -3.92 -10.33 -15.94
N ASP A 37 -2.98 -10.26 -15.01
CA ASP A 37 -3.20 -10.57 -13.59
C ASP A 37 -3.99 -9.48 -12.84
N TRP A 38 -4.02 -8.25 -13.37
CA TRP A 38 -4.61 -7.10 -12.68
C TRP A 38 -5.46 -6.20 -13.59
N ALA A 39 -5.61 -6.49 -14.88
CA ALA A 39 -6.35 -5.63 -15.80
C ALA A 39 -7.85 -5.49 -15.48
N GLU A 40 -8.46 -6.52 -14.91
CA GLU A 40 -9.87 -6.48 -14.50
C GLU A 40 -10.09 -5.54 -13.32
N THR A 41 -9.22 -5.63 -12.31
CA THR A 41 -9.37 -4.92 -11.05
C THR A 41 -8.59 -3.62 -11.00
N GLY A 42 -7.60 -3.40 -11.85
CA GLY A 42 -6.57 -2.37 -11.71
C GLY A 42 -5.53 -2.73 -10.63
N TYR A 43 -4.52 -1.90 -10.43
CA TYR A 43 -3.48 -2.13 -9.42
C TYR A 43 -3.01 -0.83 -8.78
N ILE A 44 -2.72 -0.80 -7.48
CA ILE A 44 -2.12 0.37 -6.80
C ILE A 44 -0.65 0.11 -6.50
N VAL A 45 0.20 1.03 -6.95
CA VAL A 45 1.61 1.07 -6.59
C VAL A 45 1.83 2.13 -5.52
N VAL A 46 2.48 1.74 -4.42
CA VAL A 46 3.03 2.66 -3.43
C VAL A 46 4.45 3.03 -3.88
N GLU A 47 4.64 4.24 -4.41
CA GLU A 47 5.89 4.59 -5.08
C GLU A 47 6.99 5.06 -4.11
N ALA A 48 6.69 6.09 -3.31
CA ALA A 48 7.68 6.67 -2.40
C ALA A 48 7.03 7.29 -1.16
N ASP A 49 7.68 7.13 0.00
CA ASP A 49 7.42 7.96 1.17
C ASP A 49 8.12 9.31 1.02
N VAL A 50 7.33 10.37 0.83
CA VAL A 50 7.80 11.75 0.64
C VAL A 50 7.80 12.56 1.94
N ALA A 51 7.40 11.98 3.08
CA ALA A 51 7.45 12.66 4.38
C ALA A 51 8.87 12.74 4.97
N GLY A 52 9.81 11.95 4.44
CA GLY A 52 11.18 11.89 4.94
C GLY A 52 11.35 11.01 6.18
N PRO A 53 12.58 10.92 6.72
CA PRO A 53 12.91 9.99 7.80
C PRO A 53 12.18 10.35 9.10
N GLN A 54 11.56 9.34 9.70
CA GLN A 54 10.84 9.47 10.96
C GLN A 54 11.80 9.49 12.15
N ASN A 55 11.45 10.22 13.21
CA ASN A 55 12.22 10.21 14.45
C ASN A 55 12.10 8.84 15.14
N PRO A 56 13.19 8.09 15.36
CA PRO A 56 13.12 6.77 15.97
C PRO A 56 12.64 6.78 17.43
N GLY A 57 12.69 7.93 18.11
CA GLY A 57 12.19 8.10 19.47
C GLY A 57 10.68 8.31 19.57
N VAL A 58 9.98 8.50 18.45
CA VAL A 58 8.52 8.68 18.42
C VAL A 58 7.85 7.37 17.96
N PRO A 59 7.03 6.72 18.81
CA PRO A 59 6.37 5.47 18.43
C PRO A 59 5.35 5.61 17.31
N LEU A 60 4.68 6.77 17.25
CA LEU A 60 3.76 7.12 16.17
C LEU A 60 4.54 7.63 14.97
N ARG A 61 4.35 6.99 13.83
CA ARG A 61 4.99 7.33 12.56
C ARG A 61 3.94 7.93 11.64
N THR A 62 4.32 9.00 10.94
CA THR A 62 3.46 9.71 9.98
C THR A 62 4.18 9.77 8.64
N SER A 63 3.71 8.96 7.70
CA SER A 63 4.26 8.89 6.34
C SER A 63 3.30 9.49 5.34
N ILE A 64 3.83 10.01 4.23
CA ILE A 64 3.03 10.51 3.12
C ILE A 64 3.52 9.78 1.88
N PHE A 65 2.65 9.02 1.25
CA PHE A 65 3.00 8.22 0.09
C PHE A 65 2.46 8.83 -1.19
N GLN A 66 3.28 8.84 -2.23
CA GLN A 66 2.78 8.99 -3.59
C GLN A 66 2.26 7.64 -4.07
N LEU A 67 1.01 7.64 -4.51
CA LEU A 67 0.34 6.45 -5.02
C LEU A 67 0.03 6.62 -6.50
N ALA A 68 0.22 5.55 -7.25
CA ALA A 68 -0.18 5.44 -8.63
C ALA A 68 -1.16 4.28 -8.81
N SER A 69 -2.38 4.60 -9.20
CA SER A 69 -3.41 3.61 -9.52
C SER A 69 -3.43 3.36 -11.02
N TYR A 70 -3.10 2.14 -11.41
CA TYR A 70 -2.99 1.69 -12.78
C TYR A 70 -4.25 0.99 -13.26
N GLY A 71 -4.57 1.19 -14.54
CA GLY A 71 -5.60 0.46 -15.25
C GLY A 71 -5.10 0.04 -16.63
N ALA A 72 -5.12 -1.26 -16.92
CA ALA A 72 -4.70 -1.81 -18.20
C ALA A 72 -5.86 -2.41 -18.98
N ASN A 73 -5.65 -2.56 -20.28
CA ASN A 73 -6.48 -3.40 -21.13
C ASN A 73 -5.56 -4.27 -22.01
N PRO A 74 -5.34 -5.55 -21.68
CA PRO A 74 -4.37 -6.38 -22.38
C PRO A 74 -4.78 -6.66 -23.83
N ASN A 75 -6.07 -6.50 -24.14
CA ASN A 75 -6.63 -6.82 -25.46
C ASN A 75 -6.67 -5.62 -26.41
N THR A 76 -6.29 -4.41 -25.96
CA THR A 76 -6.33 -3.21 -26.79
C THR A 76 -5.35 -2.15 -26.32
N LEU A 77 -4.88 -1.30 -27.24
CA LEU A 77 -4.02 -0.16 -26.92
C LEU A 77 -4.76 0.96 -26.18
N ARG A 78 -6.07 0.82 -25.92
CA ARG A 78 -6.84 1.82 -25.17
C ARG A 78 -6.63 1.63 -23.66
N PRO A 79 -6.08 2.64 -22.95
CA PRO A 79 -5.90 2.56 -21.50
C PRO A 79 -7.25 2.45 -20.77
N ASN A 80 -7.29 1.67 -19.68
CA ASN A 80 -8.50 1.45 -18.88
C ASN A 80 -8.63 2.51 -17.76
N TRP A 81 -9.06 3.71 -18.14
CA TRP A 81 -9.26 4.83 -17.20
C TRP A 81 -10.29 4.56 -16.11
N ALA A 82 -11.28 3.70 -16.38
CA ALA A 82 -12.32 3.37 -15.41
C ALA A 82 -11.77 2.53 -14.25
N ALA A 83 -10.95 1.50 -14.53
CA ALA A 83 -10.33 0.68 -13.49
C ALA A 83 -9.39 1.51 -12.60
N SER A 84 -8.50 2.30 -13.23
CA SER A 84 -7.59 3.21 -12.53
C SER A 84 -8.34 4.23 -11.65
N SER A 85 -9.36 4.89 -12.20
CA SER A 85 -10.17 5.84 -11.44
C SER A 85 -10.95 5.17 -10.31
N GLY A 86 -11.54 4.00 -10.57
CA GLY A 86 -12.35 3.27 -9.59
C GLY A 86 -11.56 2.90 -8.35
N ASN A 87 -10.33 2.40 -8.52
CA ASN A 87 -9.44 2.05 -7.41
C ASN A 87 -8.98 3.26 -6.61
N ALA A 88 -8.60 4.34 -7.31
CA ALA A 88 -8.18 5.56 -6.63
C ALA A 88 -9.31 6.16 -5.78
N TRP A 89 -10.56 6.11 -6.25
CA TRP A 89 -11.71 6.58 -5.47
C TRP A 89 -12.13 5.61 -4.36
N ARG A 90 -12.01 4.30 -4.56
CA ARG A 90 -12.21 3.32 -3.47
C ARG A 90 -11.25 3.54 -2.32
N LEU A 91 -10.00 3.92 -2.62
CA LEU A 91 -9.04 4.28 -1.59
C LEU A 91 -9.46 5.53 -0.79
N VAL A 92 -9.97 6.56 -1.48
CA VAL A 92 -10.51 7.75 -0.80
C VAL A 92 -11.68 7.35 0.11
N ASP A 93 -12.60 6.54 -0.41
CA ASP A 93 -13.76 6.03 0.32
C ASP A 93 -13.35 5.20 1.57
N ALA A 94 -12.33 4.35 1.43
CA ALA A 94 -11.77 3.57 2.54
C ALA A 94 -11.14 4.45 3.62
N CYS A 95 -10.53 5.57 3.25
CA CYS A 95 -10.05 6.56 4.22
C CYS A 95 -11.21 7.20 5.00
N ASP A 96 -12.27 7.61 4.28
CA ASP A 96 -13.43 8.28 4.88
C ASP A 96 -14.21 7.36 5.84
N HIS A 97 -14.32 6.07 5.51
CA HIS A 97 -15.01 5.08 6.35
C HIS A 97 -14.10 4.42 7.40
N GLY A 98 -12.81 4.75 7.40
CA GLY A 98 -11.84 4.22 8.37
C GLY A 98 -11.61 2.71 8.24
N GLU A 99 -11.63 2.17 7.02
CA GLU A 99 -11.45 0.75 6.79
C GLU A 99 -10.05 0.27 7.16
N ALA A 100 -9.98 -0.94 7.74
CA ALA A 100 -8.74 -1.57 8.21
C ALA A 100 -7.90 -0.74 9.21
N LEU A 101 -8.45 0.33 9.79
CA LEU A 101 -7.80 1.10 10.84
C LEU A 101 -7.79 0.32 12.16
N ASN A 102 -6.70 0.45 12.91
CA ASN A 102 -6.43 -0.19 14.20
C ASN A 102 -6.49 -1.72 14.20
N THR A 103 -6.54 -2.34 13.02
CA THR A 103 -6.43 -3.78 12.83
C THR A 103 -4.94 -4.17 12.72
N PRO A 104 -4.51 -5.30 13.32
CA PRO A 104 -3.17 -5.82 13.10
C PRO A 104 -2.95 -6.18 11.62
N LEU A 105 -1.89 -5.65 11.03
CA LEU A 105 -1.50 -5.88 9.64
C LEU A 105 -0.29 -6.82 9.58
N ASP A 106 -0.40 -7.87 8.78
CA ASP A 106 0.71 -8.73 8.40
C ASP A 106 1.49 -8.06 7.26
N THR A 107 2.68 -7.53 7.58
CA THR A 107 3.50 -6.78 6.61
C THR A 107 4.38 -7.70 5.76
N ARG A 108 4.96 -8.73 6.39
CA ARG A 108 5.71 -9.80 5.74
C ARG A 108 5.91 -10.97 6.73
N PRO A 109 5.96 -12.23 6.27
CA PRO A 109 6.35 -13.35 7.12
C PRO A 109 7.72 -13.09 7.79
N GLY A 110 7.80 -13.28 9.12
CA GLY A 110 9.03 -13.05 9.88
C GLY A 110 9.29 -11.59 10.30
N TRP A 111 8.40 -10.65 9.97
CA TRP A 111 8.54 -9.22 10.31
C TRP A 111 7.58 -8.81 11.42
N ALA A 112 7.90 -7.69 12.10
CA ALA A 112 6.99 -7.13 13.09
C ALA A 112 5.70 -6.66 12.41
N ARG A 113 4.56 -6.95 13.05
CA ARG A 113 3.26 -6.41 12.63
C ARG A 113 3.19 -4.91 12.87
N ALA A 114 2.27 -4.27 12.18
CA ALA A 114 1.94 -2.86 12.34
C ALA A 114 0.43 -2.68 12.43
N ARG A 115 0.00 -1.50 12.87
CA ARG A 115 -1.40 -1.07 12.71
C ARG A 115 -1.41 0.36 12.20
N VAL A 116 -2.29 0.64 11.26
CA VAL A 116 -2.58 2.00 10.81
C VAL A 116 -3.62 2.60 11.76
N THR A 117 -3.32 3.74 12.36
CA THR A 117 -4.20 4.42 13.31
C THR A 117 -5.02 5.53 12.65
N GLY A 118 -4.62 5.96 11.45
CA GLY A 118 -5.38 6.91 10.63
C GLY A 118 -4.78 6.98 9.22
N ALA A 119 -5.64 7.20 8.23
CA ALA A 119 -5.25 7.38 6.84
C ALA A 119 -6.15 8.43 6.19
N TRP A 120 -5.59 9.30 5.36
CA TRP A 120 -6.38 10.30 4.64
C TRP A 120 -5.68 10.76 3.36
N PRO A 121 -6.42 11.02 2.27
CA PRO A 121 -5.84 11.58 1.07
C PRO A 121 -5.33 13.00 1.34
N GLN A 122 -4.11 13.30 0.88
CA GLN A 122 -3.54 14.65 0.82
C GLN A 122 -3.94 15.34 -0.48
N THR A 123 -4.14 14.58 -1.55
CA THR A 123 -4.65 15.06 -2.83
C THR A 123 -5.74 14.12 -3.34
N LEU A 124 -6.67 14.65 -4.14
CA LEU A 124 -7.67 13.82 -4.80
C LEU A 124 -7.08 13.13 -6.04
N PRO A 125 -7.63 11.97 -6.44
CA PRO A 125 -7.21 11.28 -7.66
C PRO A 125 -7.20 12.22 -8.88
N ARG A 126 -6.02 12.41 -9.47
CA ARG A 126 -5.84 13.16 -10.71
C ARG A 126 -5.31 12.24 -11.79
N ARG A 127 -5.79 12.43 -13.03
CA ARG A 127 -5.22 11.74 -14.18
C ARG A 127 -3.78 12.18 -14.35
N ASP A 128 -2.91 11.20 -14.52
CA ASP A 128 -1.58 11.43 -15.03
C ASP A 128 -1.59 11.12 -16.53
N THR A 129 -1.34 12.16 -17.32
CA THR A 129 -1.35 12.10 -18.78
C THR A 129 0.07 12.12 -19.36
N GLU A 130 1.09 12.04 -18.50
CA GLU A 130 2.47 11.94 -18.97
C GLU A 130 2.69 10.63 -19.74
N ASP A 131 3.39 10.77 -20.87
CA ASP A 131 3.41 9.86 -22.04
C ASP A 131 4.32 8.63 -21.82
N ILE A 132 3.99 7.77 -20.85
CA ILE A 132 4.88 6.64 -20.48
C ILE A 132 4.27 5.25 -20.62
N SER A 133 2.96 5.05 -20.85
CA SER A 133 2.47 3.68 -21.13
C SER A 133 1.08 3.59 -21.75
N SER A 134 0.78 2.44 -22.34
CA SER A 134 -0.59 2.01 -22.71
C SER A 134 -1.55 1.82 -21.52
N TYR A 135 -1.14 2.25 -20.32
CA TYR A 135 -1.93 2.15 -19.09
C TYR A 135 -2.55 3.50 -18.72
N ALA A 136 -3.74 3.45 -18.14
CA ALA A 136 -4.31 4.58 -17.45
C ALA A 136 -3.66 4.72 -16.08
N VAL A 137 -3.33 5.95 -15.68
CA VAL A 137 -2.74 6.21 -14.36
C VAL A 137 -3.50 7.35 -13.68
N HIS A 138 -3.94 7.12 -12.45
CA HIS A 138 -4.38 8.18 -11.54
C HIS A 138 -3.39 8.26 -10.39
N ARG A 139 -3.00 9.48 -10.05
CA ARG A 139 -2.12 9.75 -8.92
C ARG A 139 -2.87 10.42 -7.79
N LEU A 140 -2.50 10.07 -6.57
CA LEU A 140 -2.91 10.75 -5.36
C LEU A 140 -1.83 10.58 -4.30
N ASP A 141 -1.85 11.46 -3.31
CA ASP A 141 -0.97 11.40 -2.16
C ASP A 141 -1.78 10.92 -0.95
N LEU A 142 -1.24 9.98 -0.18
CA LEU A 142 -1.90 9.38 0.99
C LEU A 142 -1.05 9.61 2.24
N ALA A 143 -1.61 10.27 3.24
CA ALA A 143 -1.01 10.34 4.56
C ALA A 143 -1.47 9.14 5.41
N VAL A 144 -0.53 8.51 6.12
CA VAL A 144 -0.79 7.35 6.98
C VAL A 144 -0.08 7.54 8.31
N ASN A 145 -0.87 7.50 9.38
CA ASN A 145 -0.39 7.36 10.74
C ASN A 145 -0.38 5.89 11.12
N TRP A 146 0.75 5.41 11.64
CA TRP A 146 0.88 4.01 12.02
C TRP A 146 1.83 3.81 13.19
N VAL A 147 1.67 2.67 13.86
CA VAL A 147 2.57 2.24 14.94
C VAL A 147 2.99 0.80 14.70
N ARG A 148 4.20 0.44 15.18
CA ARG A 148 4.59 -0.97 15.29
C ARG A 148 3.69 -1.63 16.33
N ASP A 149 3.27 -2.86 16.08
CA ASP A 149 2.61 -3.68 17.08
C ASP A 149 3.63 -4.63 17.73
N PRO A 150 4.10 -4.34 18.96
CA PRO A 150 5.09 -5.17 19.63
C PRO A 150 4.49 -6.45 20.24
N THR A 151 3.15 -6.59 20.27
CA THR A 151 2.49 -7.73 20.93
C THR A 151 2.55 -9.01 20.11
N ILE A 152 3.03 -8.94 18.87
CA ILE A 152 3.03 -10.06 17.94
C ILE A 152 4.45 -10.26 17.42
N THR A 153 5.18 -11.16 18.08
CA THR A 153 6.47 -11.64 17.58
C THR A 153 6.19 -12.68 16.51
N PRO A 154 6.76 -12.59 15.29
CA PRO A 154 6.66 -13.69 14.34
C PRO A 154 7.24 -14.95 14.99
N GLU A 155 6.59 -16.11 14.80
CA GLU A 155 7.19 -17.38 15.22
C GLU A 155 8.62 -17.48 14.63
N PRO A 156 9.60 -17.93 15.41
CA PRO A 156 10.95 -18.12 14.90
C PRO A 156 10.88 -19.10 13.72
N ILE A 157 11.37 -18.66 12.56
CA ILE A 157 11.55 -19.55 11.40
C ILE A 157 12.40 -20.72 11.90
N GLY A 158 11.83 -21.92 11.87
CA GLY A 158 12.47 -23.13 12.38
C GLY A 158 13.90 -23.23 11.88
N ALA A 159 14.83 -23.46 12.80
CA ALA A 159 16.22 -23.70 12.45
C ALA A 159 16.31 -24.82 11.40
N PRO A 160 17.20 -24.71 10.39
CA PRO A 160 17.43 -25.83 9.49
C PRO A 160 17.83 -27.04 10.32
N GLU A 161 17.08 -28.13 10.21
CA GLU A 161 17.44 -29.41 10.82
C GLU A 161 18.83 -29.80 10.30
N SER A 162 19.76 -29.96 11.24
CA SER A 162 21.16 -30.33 11.02
C SER A 162 21.31 -31.81 10.70
#